data_AF-A0A846NN15-F1
#
_entry.id   AF-A0A846NN15-F1
#
_cell.length_a   1.000
_cell.length_b   1.000
_cell.length_c   1.000
_cell.angle_alpha   90.00
_cell.angle_beta   90.00
_cell.angle_gamma   90.00
#
_symmetry.space_group_name_H-M   'P 1'
#
loop_
_entity.id
_entity.type
_entity.pdbx_description
1 polymer ?
#
loop_
_entity_poly.entity_id
_entity_poly.type
_entity_poly.pdbx_seq_one_letter_code
_entity_poly.pdbx_strand_id
1 'polypeptide(L)' 'MTLKTPEEYVESLKKLKPNMYISDEKVSDITTHPLLKPAVNTLKLSYELAMKPEYEDLMTAKSQLTGEKVNRFNHICRSC' A
#
# COMPACT_ATOMS: atom_id res chain seq x y z
N MET A 1 9.55 -10.15 6.78
CA MET A 1 8.12 -9.79 6.89
C MET A 1 7.73 -9.10 5.60
N THR A 2 7.37 -9.86 4.58
CA THR A 2 7.57 -9.41 3.19
C THR A 2 6.33 -8.80 2.55
N LEU A 3 5.15 -9.05 3.11
CA LEU A 3 3.90 -8.40 2.71
C LEU A 3 3.20 -7.83 3.95
N LYS A 4 2.89 -6.53 3.91
CA LYS A 4 2.03 -5.92 4.93
C LYS A 4 0.60 -6.37 4.71
N THR A 5 -0.13 -6.61 5.81
CA THR A 5 -1.58 -6.80 5.71
C THR A 5 -2.29 -5.47 5.41
N PRO A 6 -3.53 -5.50 4.90
CA PRO A 6 -4.35 -4.30 4.75
C PRO A 6 -4.46 -3.47 6.03
N GLU A 7 -4.54 -4.13 7.19
CA GLU A 7 -4.64 -3.50 8.51
C GLU A 7 -3.32 -2.83 8.89
N GLU A 8 -2.19 -3.51 8.70
CA GLU A 8 -0.85 -2.95 8.96
C GLU A 8 -0.56 -1.75 8.05
N TYR A 9 -1.05 -1.78 6.81
CA TYR A 9 -0.98 -0.63 5.90
C TYR A 9 -1.74 0.57 6.46
N VAL A 10 -3.00 0.39 6.84
CA VAL A 10 -3.83 1.47 7.43
C VAL A 10 -3.24 1.98 8.73
N GLU A 11 -2.73 1.10 9.59
CA GLU A 11 -2.09 1.49 10.84
C GLU A 11 -0.80 2.30 10.58
N SER A 12 -0.01 1.93 9.56
CA SER A 12 1.16 2.70 9.16
C SER A 12 0.80 4.11 8.67
N LEU A 13 -0.34 4.28 7.99
CA LEU A 13 -0.86 5.58 7.58
C LEU A 13 -1.34 6.42 8.78
N LYS A 14 -1.92 5.81 9.82
CA LYS A 14 -2.32 6.54 11.04
C LYS A 14 -1.12 7.02 11.85
N LYS A 15 -0.01 6.28 11.81
CA LYS A 15 1.26 6.68 12.46
C LYS A 15 1.98 7.79 11.70
N LEU A 16 1.71 7.92 10.40
CA LEU A 16 2.21 9.02 9.59
C LEU A 16 1.52 10.32 10.01
N LYS A 17 2.32 11.29 10.47
CA LYS A 17 1.88 12.66 10.74
C LYS A 17 2.48 13.60 9.69
N PRO A 18 2.06 13.52 8.41
CA PRO A 18 2.60 14.41 7.40
C PRO A 18 2.14 15.85 7.65
N ASN A 19 2.98 16.81 7.28
CA ASN A 19 2.56 18.20 7.16
C ASN A 19 1.83 18.36 5.81
N MET A 20 0.59 17.87 5.73
CA MET A 20 -0.26 17.92 4.54
C MET A 20 -1.37 18.96 4.74
N TYR A 21 -1.61 19.77 3.72
CA TYR A 21 -2.66 20.78 3.69
C TYR A 21 -3.54 20.53 2.46
N ILE A 22 -4.85 20.53 2.66
CA ILE A 22 -5.85 20.40 1.59
C ILE A 22 -6.85 21.54 1.76
N SER A 23 -7.06 22.33 0.71
CA SER A 23 -7.99 23.47 0.72
C SER A 23 -7.76 24.42 1.91
N ASP A 24 -6.50 24.77 2.17
CA ASP A 24 -6.04 25.61 3.29
C ASP A 24 -6.26 25.03 4.70
N GLU A 25 -6.75 23.80 4.82
CA GLU A 25 -6.89 23.08 6.09
C GLU A 25 -5.76 22.05 6.29
N LYS A 26 -5.23 21.99 7.52
CA LYS A 26 -4.22 20.98 7.87
C LYS A 26 -4.90 19.62 8.06
N VAL A 27 -4.48 18.63 7.26
CA VAL A 27 -4.97 17.26 7.38
C VAL A 27 -4.24 16.57 8.53
N SER A 28 -4.97 16.23 9.59
CA SER A 28 -4.43 15.50 10.74
C SER A 28 -4.40 13.98 10.52
N ASP A 29 -5.32 13.44 9.73
CA ASP A 29 -5.44 12.02 9.44
C ASP A 29 -5.81 11.78 7.97
N ILE A 30 -4.91 11.09 7.26
CA ILE A 30 -5.01 10.73 5.85
C ILE A 30 -6.12 9.68 5.63
N THR A 31 -6.37 8.82 6.63
CA THR A 31 -7.26 7.67 6.48
C THR A 31 -8.73 8.03 6.57
N THR A 32 -9.06 9.14 7.25
CA THR A 32 -10.43 9.60 7.47
C THR A 32 -10.85 10.74 6.54
N HIS A 33 -9.89 11.47 5.96
CA HIS A 33 -10.18 12.60 5.09
C HIS A 33 -10.95 12.17 3.82
N PRO A 34 -12.10 12.77 3.49
CA PRO A 34 -12.99 12.29 2.42
C PRO A 34 -12.33 12.30 1.04
N LEU A 35 -11.42 13.23 0.77
CA LEU A 35 -10.69 13.28 -0.50
C LEU A 35 -9.59 12.22 -0.62
N LEU A 36 -9.03 11.75 0.51
CA LEU A 36 -7.91 10.80 0.53
C LEU A 36 -8.39 9.36 0.73
N LYS A 37 -9.56 9.19 1.35
CA LYS A 37 -10.17 7.88 1.61
C LYS A 37 -10.28 6.99 0.37
N PRO A 38 -10.68 7.47 -0.83
CA PRO A 38 -10.71 6.64 -2.03
C PRO A 38 -9.32 6.10 -2.39
N ALA A 39 -8.30 6.96 -2.37
CA ALA A 39 -6.92 6.57 -2.68
C ALA A 39 -6.37 5.55 -1.67
N VAL A 40 -6.62 5.77 -0.37
CA VAL A 40 -6.24 4.84 0.70
C VAL A 40 -6.93 3.49 0.51
N ASN A 41 -8.22 3.48 0.15
CA ASN A 41 -8.96 2.24 -0.10
C ASN A 41 -8.43 1.46 -1.31
N THR A 42 -8.09 2.14 -2.41
CA THR A 42 -7.49 1.50 -3.58
C THR A 42 -6.16 0.83 -3.23
N LEU A 43 -5.31 1.51 -2.46
CA LEU A 43 -4.04 0.94 -2.02
C LEU A 43 -4.26 -0.20 -1.04
N LYS A 44 -5.20 -0.07 -0.09
CA LYS A 44 -5.60 -1.14 0.83
C LYS A 44 -6.04 -2.41 0.07
N LEU A 45 -6.84 -2.24 -0.98
CA LEU A 45 -7.30 -3.35 -1.83
C LEU A 45 -6.14 -4.08 -2.50
N SER A 46 -5.08 -3.38 -2.90
CA SER A 46 -3.89 -4.02 -3.48
C SER A 46 -3.20 -4.97 -2.50
N TYR A 47 -3.14 -4.63 -1.21
CA TYR A 47 -2.63 -5.51 -0.16
C TYR A 47 -3.57 -6.69 0.09
N GLU A 48 -4.88 -6.47 0.06
CA GLU A 48 -5.88 -7.52 0.28
C GLU A 48 -5.84 -8.57 -0.84
N LEU A 49 -5.80 -8.11 -2.10
CA LEU A 49 -5.71 -9.00 -3.26
C LEU A 49 -4.39 -9.76 -3.28
N ALA A 50 -3.28 -9.15 -2.85
CA ALA A 50 -2.00 -9.83 -2.78
C ALA A 50 -1.94 -10.95 -1.71
N MET A 51 -2.87 -10.96 -0.75
CA MET A 51 -3.02 -12.05 0.23
C MET A 51 -3.96 -13.17 -0.24
N LYS A 52 -4.71 -12.96 -1.33
CA LYS A 52 -5.60 -14.00 -1.88
C LYS A 52 -4.79 -14.94 -2.78
N PRO A 53 -4.83 -16.26 -2.55
CA PRO A 53 -4.04 -17.23 -3.33
C PRO A 53 -4.38 -17.22 -4.82
N GLU A 54 -5.62 -16.88 -5.17
CA GLU A 54 -6.06 -16.74 -6.58
C GLU A 54 -5.31 -15.64 -7.33
N TYR A 55 -4.97 -14.53 -6.65
CA TYR A 55 -4.32 -13.37 -7.27
C TYR A 55 -2.83 -13.29 -6.95
N GLU A 56 -2.29 -14.28 -6.23
CA GLU A 56 -0.92 -14.24 -5.72
C GLU A 56 0.11 -14.11 -6.85
N ASP A 57 -0.07 -14.82 -7.96
CA ASP A 57 0.84 -14.76 -9.12
C ASP A 57 0.82 -13.40 -9.83
N LEU A 58 -0.33 -12.72 -9.81
CA LEU A 58 -0.50 -11.40 -10.44
C LEU A 58 -0.02 -10.26 -9.53
N MET A 59 -0.32 -10.37 -8.24
CA MET A 59 -0.15 -9.29 -7.25
C MET A 59 1.18 -9.39 -6.49
N THR A 60 1.90 -10.49 -6.61
CA THR A 60 3.22 -10.66 -6.00
C THR A 60 4.30 -10.93 -7.04
N ALA A 61 5.55 -10.67 -6.67
CA ALA A 61 6.72 -11.04 -7.47
C ALA A 61 7.89 -11.34 -6.54
N LYS A 62 8.82 -12.15 -7.02
CA LYS A 62 10.05 -12.43 -6.27
C LYS A 62 11.02 -11.26 -6.44
N SER A 63 11.37 -10.61 -5.35
CA SER A 63 12.40 -9.56 -5.35
C SER A 63 13.75 -10.17 -5.72
N GLN A 64 14.46 -9.56 -6.65
CA GLN A 64 15.80 -9.99 -7.02
C GLN A 64 16.88 -9.51 -6.04
N LEU A 65 16.58 -8.51 -5.20
CA LEU A 65 17.52 -7.96 -4.23
C LEU A 65 17.55 -8.79 -2.95
N THR A 66 16.38 -9.26 -2.50
CA THR A 66 16.23 -9.97 -1.22
C THR A 66 15.86 -11.44 -1.40
N GLY A 67 15.42 -11.85 -2.59
CA GLY A 67 14.91 -13.20 -2.86
C GLY A 67 13.52 -13.47 -2.26
N GLU A 68 12.95 -12.52 -1.52
CA GLU A 68 11.66 -12.67 -0.85
C GLU A 68 10.49 -12.27 -1.77
N LYS A 69 9.28 -12.74 -1.45
CA LYS A 69 8.04 -12.42 -2.18
C LYS A 69 7.52 -11.04 -1.79
N VAL A 70 7.60 -10.08 -2.70
CA VAL A 70 7.15 -8.70 -2.51
C VAL A 70 5.87 -8.42 -3.29
N ASN A 71 5.14 -7.37 -2.90
CA ASN A 71 4.06 -6.85 -3.73
C ASN A 71 4.61 -6.42 -5.10
N ARG A 72 3.89 -6.76 -6.17
CA ARG A 72 4.25 -6.47 -7.57
C ARG A 72 4.59 -5.00 -7.80
N PHE A 73 3.92 -4.07 -7.11
CA PHE A 73 4.20 -2.63 -7.24
C PHE A 73 5.60 -2.22 -6.75
N ASN A 74 6.24 -3.01 -5.89
CA ASN A 74 7.61 -2.78 -5.41
C ASN A 74 8.66 -3.56 -6.21
N HIS A 75 8.23 -4.36 -7.19
CA HIS A 75 9.13 -5.16 -7.99
C HIS A 75 9.78 -4.32 -9.09
N ILE A 76 11.11 -4.34 -9.16
CA ILE A 76 11.88 -3.67 -10.21
C ILE A 76 11.80 -4.52 -11.49
N CYS A 77 11.03 -4.08 -12.49
CA CYS A 77 10.98 -4.72 -13.79
C CYS A 77 12.31 -4.54 -14.54
N ARG A 78 12.94 -5.65 -14.96
CA ARG A 78 14.22 -5.63 -15.71
C ARG A 78 14.09 -5.92 -17.20
N SER A 79 12.94 -6.37 -17.67
CA SER A 79 12.70 -6.71 -19.07
C SER A 79 11.30 -6.25 -19.44
N CYS A 80 11.23 -5.34 -20.41
CA CYS A 80 10.01 -4.95 -21.11
C CYS A 80 9.82 -5.84 -22.34
#